data_AF-A0AAV9EPC4-F1
#
_entry.id   AF-A0AAV9EPC4-F1
#
_cell.length_a   1.000
_cell.length_b   1.000
_cell.length_c   1.000
_cell.angle_alpha   90.00
_cell.angle_beta   90.00
_cell.angle_gamma   90.00
#
_symmetry.space_group_name_H-M   'P 1'
#
loop_
_entity.id
_entity.type
_entity.pdbx_description
1 polymer ?
#
loop_
_entity_poly.entity_id
_entity_poly.type
_entity_poly.pdbx_seq_one_letter_code
_entity_poly.pdbx_strand_id
1 'polypeptide(L)'
;MCESAEETPKHLFITCSVARQLWALLKVAVDFDLQTQSLNGLWEAGRNLKQTGDRSSRAKVSQSLVPAVVWALWLASNSKVFRNTRVYPENVWDSAVFFLSNPGV
;
A
#
# COMPACT_ATOMS: atom_id res chain seq x y z
N MET A 1 9.01 -10.12 -3.64
CA MET A 1 8.80 -9.82 -2.21
C MET A 1 8.27 -11.06 -1.49
N CYS A 2 8.44 -11.18 -0.17
CA CYS A 2 8.28 -12.37 0.69
C CYS A 2 9.05 -13.66 0.34
N GLU A 3 9.62 -13.79 -0.86
CA GLU A 3 10.46 -14.94 -1.29
C GLU A 3 9.75 -16.30 -1.31
N SER A 4 8.43 -16.30 -1.09
CA SER A 4 7.64 -17.53 -0.94
C SER A 4 6.91 -17.94 -2.22
N ALA A 5 6.85 -17.06 -3.23
CA ALA A 5 6.16 -17.29 -4.49
C ALA A 5 6.75 -16.42 -5.63
N GLU A 6 6.33 -16.71 -6.85
CA GLU A 6 6.63 -15.89 -8.03
C GLU A 6 6.09 -14.47 -7.88
N GLU A 7 6.91 -13.48 -8.25
CA GLU A 7 6.61 -12.05 -8.11
C GLU A 7 5.67 -11.55 -9.23
N THR A 8 4.42 -11.99 -9.18
CA THR A 8 3.36 -11.44 -10.04
C THR A 8 2.77 -10.15 -9.42
N PRO A 9 2.17 -9.24 -10.21
CA PRO A 9 1.52 -8.04 -9.66
C PRO A 9 0.46 -8.37 -8.58
N LYS A 10 -0.34 -9.42 -8.80
CA LYS A 10 -1.31 -9.89 -7.80
C LYS A 10 -0.63 -10.35 -6.53
N HIS A 11 0.49 -11.07 -6.64
CA HIS A 11 1.26 -11.46 -5.46
C HIS A 11 1.83 -10.24 -4.75
N LEU A 12 2.58 -9.39 -5.45
CA LEU A 12 3.28 -8.25 -4.88
C LEU A 12 2.36 -7.26 -4.16
N PHE A 13 1.20 -6.97 -4.73
CA PHE A 13 0.32 -5.92 -4.22
C PHE A 13 -0.81 -6.41 -3.33
N ILE A 14 -1.14 -7.72 -3.34
CA ILE A 14 -2.33 -8.22 -2.63
C ILE A 14 -2.00 -9.40 -1.71
N THR A 15 -1.39 -10.46 -2.25
CA THR A 15 -1.30 -11.74 -1.51
C THR A 15 0.03 -11.96 -0.79
N CYS A 16 1.06 -11.19 -1.13
CA CYS A 16 2.36 -11.16 -0.43
C CYS A 16 2.15 -10.87 1.05
N SER A 17 2.89 -11.57 1.93
CA SER A 17 2.78 -11.39 3.38
C SER A 17 3.05 -9.95 3.80
N VAL A 18 4.02 -9.29 3.17
CA VAL A 18 4.34 -7.88 3.38
C VAL A 18 3.14 -6.99 3.00
N ALA A 19 2.57 -7.19 1.82
CA ALA A 19 1.39 -6.44 1.37
C ALA A 19 0.19 -6.64 2.32
N ARG A 20 -0.07 -7.87 2.75
CA ARG A 20 -1.16 -8.18 3.70
C ARG A 20 -0.98 -7.47 5.04
N GLN A 21 0.24 -7.36 5.55
CA GLN A 21 0.52 -6.62 6.77
C GLN A 21 0.24 -5.12 6.61
N LEU A 22 0.69 -4.52 5.51
CA LEU A 22 0.40 -3.12 5.17
C LEU A 22 -1.10 -2.84 5.05
N TRP A 23 -1.85 -3.72 4.37
CA TRP A 23 -3.30 -3.56 4.26
C TRP A 23 -4.01 -3.76 5.60
N ALA A 24 -3.53 -4.66 6.46
CA ALA A 24 -4.06 -4.81 7.81
C ALA A 24 -3.80 -3.56 8.68
N LEU A 25 -2.64 -2.93 8.55
CA LEU A 25 -2.34 -1.65 9.22
C LEU A 25 -3.27 -0.54 8.73
N LEU A 26 -3.51 -0.45 7.42
CA LEU A 26 -4.48 0.50 6.86
C LEU A 26 -5.91 0.23 7.34
N LYS A 27 -6.31 -1.03 7.47
CA LYS A 27 -7.60 -1.41 8.04
C LYS A 27 -7.77 -0.86 9.46
N VAL A 28 -6.74 -1.01 10.30
CA VAL A 28 -6.78 -0.49 11.67
C VAL A 28 -6.74 1.05 11.70
N ALA A 29 -5.93 1.68 10.83
CA ALA A 29 -5.71 3.12 10.86
C ALA A 29 -6.89 3.94 10.32
N VAL A 30 -7.57 3.45 9.28
CA VAL A 30 -8.57 4.22 8.53
C VAL A 30 -9.80 3.40 8.12
N ASP A 31 -10.03 2.25 8.74
CA ASP A 31 -11.13 1.32 8.40
C ASP A 31 -11.14 0.91 6.92
N PHE A 32 -9.95 0.80 6.32
CA PHE A 32 -9.80 0.35 4.95
C PHE A 32 -10.00 -1.16 4.83
N ASP A 33 -11.04 -1.59 4.12
CA ASP A 33 -11.30 -3.01 3.89
C ASP A 33 -11.08 -3.44 2.44
N LEU A 34 -10.02 -4.21 2.22
CA LEU A 34 -9.74 -4.84 0.94
C LEU A 34 -10.53 -6.15 0.84
N GLN A 35 -11.82 -6.03 0.52
CA GLN A 35 -12.75 -7.15 0.42
C GLN A 35 -12.40 -8.12 -0.73
N THR A 36 -11.70 -7.64 -1.77
CA THR A 36 -11.35 -8.47 -2.93
C THR A 36 -9.85 -8.72 -3.02
N GLN A 37 -9.46 -9.91 -3.51
CA GLN A 37 -8.07 -10.18 -3.89
C GLN A 37 -7.79 -9.79 -5.35
N SER A 38 -8.32 -8.65 -5.79
CA SER A 38 -8.15 -8.15 -7.16
C SER A 38 -7.58 -6.73 -7.17
N LEU A 39 -6.74 -6.43 -8.18
CA LEU A 39 -6.16 -5.09 -8.34
C LEU A 39 -7.25 -4.04 -8.57
N ASN A 40 -8.33 -4.41 -9.27
CA ASN A 40 -9.46 -3.52 -9.48
C ASN A 40 -10.19 -3.19 -8.17
N GLY A 41 -10.41 -4.19 -7.32
CA GLY A 41 -11.07 -3.94 -6.04
C GLY A 41 -10.18 -3.20 -5.05
N LEU A 42 -8.85 -3.29 -5.17
CA LEU A 42 -7.92 -2.41 -4.46
C LEU A 42 -8.16 -0.93 -4.79
N TRP A 43 -8.29 -0.60 -6.08
CA TRP A 43 -8.59 0.76 -6.51
C TRP A 43 -10.01 1.21 -6.15
N GLU A 44 -10.99 0.31 -6.23
CA GLU A 44 -12.36 0.60 -5.79
C GLU A 44 -12.45 0.89 -4.30
N ALA A 45 -11.80 0.07 -3.45
CA ALA A 45 -11.73 0.31 -2.01
C ALA A 45 -11.09 1.68 -1.71
N GLY A 46 -10.02 2.04 -2.43
CA GLY A 46 -9.39 3.36 -2.30
C GLY A 46 -10.29 4.51 -2.74
N ARG A 47 -11.17 4.30 -3.73
CA ARG A 47 -12.17 5.30 -4.12
C ARG A 47 -13.30 5.41 -3.12
N ASN A 48 -13.69 4.32 -2.45
CA ASN A 48 -14.76 4.34 -1.46
C ASN A 48 -14.36 5.05 -0.17
N LEU A 49 -13.05 5.08 0.17
CA LEU A 49 -12.50 5.99 1.19
C LEU A 49 -12.81 7.47 0.91
N LYS A 50 -13.13 7.86 -0.34
CA LYS A 50 -13.50 9.24 -0.71
C LYS A 50 -14.91 9.64 -0.30
N GLN A 51 -15.79 8.68 -0.02
CA GLN A 51 -17.23 8.95 0.15
C GLN A 51 -17.63 9.33 1.58
N THR A 52 -16.69 9.32 2.53
CA THR A 52 -16.92 9.77 3.91
C THR A 52 -16.98 11.30 4.01
N GLY A 53 -17.80 11.96 3.17
CA GLY A 53 -18.42 13.29 3.35
C GLY A 53 -17.57 14.52 3.65
N ASP A 54 -16.28 14.37 3.95
CA ASP A 54 -15.47 15.38 4.60
C ASP A 54 -14.58 16.05 3.55
N ARG A 55 -14.79 17.35 3.31
CA ARG A 55 -13.93 18.14 2.40
C ARG A 55 -12.59 18.51 3.05
N SER A 56 -12.27 17.94 4.21
CA SER A 56 -11.08 18.24 4.99
C SER A 56 -9.79 17.68 4.38
N SER A 57 -8.66 18.19 4.87
CA SER A 57 -7.32 17.67 4.56
C SER A 57 -7.19 16.16 4.81
N ARG A 58 -7.99 15.57 5.71
CA ARG A 58 -8.01 14.11 5.93
C ARG A 58 -8.50 13.34 4.72
N ALA A 59 -9.50 13.84 4.00
CA ALA A 59 -9.98 13.19 2.79
C ALA A 59 -8.98 13.26 1.63
N LYS A 60 -8.09 14.26 1.61
CA LYS A 60 -6.98 14.31 0.65
C LYS A 60 -5.87 13.33 1.02
N VAL A 61 -5.54 13.22 2.31
CA VAL A 61 -4.56 12.24 2.81
C VAL A 61 -5.06 10.81 2.56
N SER A 62 -6.34 10.53 2.80
CA SER A 62 -6.91 9.19 2.56
C SER A 62 -6.89 8.78 1.09
N GLN A 63 -6.98 9.74 0.16
CA GLN A 63 -6.86 9.50 -1.28
C GLN A 63 -5.47 9.06 -1.73
N SER A 64 -4.43 9.45 -0.99
CA SER A 64 -3.05 9.09 -1.30
C SER A 64 -2.61 7.80 -0.62
N LEU A 65 -3.39 7.22 0.32
CA LEU A 65 -3.01 6.01 1.07
C LEU A 65 -2.77 4.81 0.17
N VAL A 66 -3.74 4.46 -0.68
CA VAL A 66 -3.62 3.30 -1.58
C VAL A 66 -2.47 3.49 -2.58
N PRO A 67 -2.38 4.62 -3.32
CA PRO A 67 -1.22 4.89 -4.18
C PRO A 67 0.12 4.85 -3.44
N ALA A 68 0.23 5.42 -2.24
CA ALA A 68 1.47 5.45 -1.47
C ALA A 68 1.91 4.05 -1.04
N VAL A 69 0.98 3.20 -0.56
CA VAL A 69 1.28 1.82 -0.21
C VAL A 69 1.66 0.99 -1.44
N VAL A 70 0.95 1.15 -2.57
CA VAL A 70 1.30 0.50 -3.83
C VAL A 70 2.71 0.91 -4.29
N TRP A 71 3.04 2.20 -4.20
CA TRP A 71 4.36 2.72 -4.55
C TRP A 71 5.45 2.17 -3.65
N ALA A 72 5.24 2.16 -2.33
CA ALA A 72 6.18 1.59 -1.37
C ALA A 72 6.42 0.09 -1.62
N LEU A 73 5.37 -0.67 -1.89
CA LEU A 73 5.46 -2.09 -2.27
C LEU A 73 6.25 -2.28 -3.57
N TRP A 74 6.02 -1.43 -4.58
CA TRP A 74 6.75 -1.45 -5.84
C TRP A 74 8.24 -1.12 -5.64
N LEU A 75 8.55 -0.07 -4.88
CA LEU A 75 9.92 0.34 -4.58
C LEU A 75 10.68 -0.76 -3.83
N ALA A 76 10.01 -1.40 -2.88
CA ALA A 76 10.55 -2.54 -2.14
C ALA A 76 10.86 -3.73 -3.07
N SER A 77 9.92 -4.10 -3.95
CA SER A 77 10.15 -5.16 -4.93
C SER A 77 11.34 -4.86 -5.84
N ASN A 78 11.45 -3.63 -6.34
CA ASN A 78 12.56 -3.23 -7.21
C ASN A 78 13.89 -3.12 -6.45
N SER A 79 13.89 -2.70 -5.19
CA SER A 79 15.10 -2.67 -4.37
C SER A 79 15.69 -4.07 -4.20
N LYS A 80 14.86 -5.11 -4.08
CA LYS A 80 15.32 -6.50 -4.11
C LYS A 80 15.98 -6.85 -5.45
N VAL A 81 15.32 -6.54 -6.57
CA VAL A 81 15.81 -6.86 -7.92
C VAL A 81 17.12 -6.14 -8.26
N PHE A 82 17.23 -4.85 -7.93
CA PHE A 82 18.36 -4.01 -8.35
C PHE A 82 19.47 -3.85 -7.31
N ARG A 83 19.18 -4.06 -6.03
CA ARG A 83 20.12 -3.79 -4.93
C ARG A 83 20.36 -4.99 -3.99
N ASN A 84 19.72 -6.13 -4.25
CA ASN A 84 19.81 -7.35 -3.44
C ASN A 84 19.56 -7.12 -1.93
N THR A 85 18.76 -6.11 -1.60
CA THR A 85 18.48 -5.75 -0.22
C THR A 85 17.30 -6.55 0.32
N ARG A 86 17.42 -7.05 1.55
CA ARG A 86 16.26 -7.59 2.28
C ARG A 86 15.27 -6.48 2.58
N VAL A 87 14.01 -6.72 2.25
CA VAL A 87 12.91 -5.80 2.52
C VAL A 87 12.17 -6.30 3.76
N TYR A 88 12.05 -5.42 4.75
CA TYR A 88 11.24 -5.66 5.94
C TYR A 88 9.95 -4.81 5.90
N PRO A 89 8.81 -5.33 6.38
CA PRO A 89 7.53 -4.62 6.36
C PRO A 89 7.55 -3.22 6.98
N GLU A 90 8.29 -3.05 8.08
CA GLU A 90 8.50 -1.77 8.76
C GLU A 90 9.09 -0.70 7.83
N ASN A 91 10.09 -1.05 7.02
CA ASN A 91 10.72 -0.13 6.09
C ASN A 91 9.76 0.30 4.96
N VAL A 92 8.84 -0.60 4.58
CA VAL A 92 7.82 -0.31 3.56
C VAL A 92 6.74 0.60 4.14
N TRP A 93 6.36 0.40 5.40
CA TRP A 93 5.43 1.28 6.11
C TRP A 93 5.99 2.69 6.26
N ASP A 94 7.24 2.82 6.73
CA ASP A 94 7.89 4.12 6.89
C ASP A 94 7.98 4.88 5.57
N SER A 95 8.26 4.16 4.47
CA SER A 95 8.24 4.73 3.13
C SER A 95 6.84 5.24 2.75
N ALA A 96 5.79 4.44 2.98
CA ALA A 96 4.42 4.86 2.70
C ALA A 96 4.02 6.11 3.52
N VAL A 97 4.36 6.16 4.81
CA VAL A 97 4.12 7.31 5.68
C VAL A 97 4.91 8.54 5.24
N PHE A 98 6.16 8.37 4.82
CA PHE A 98 6.98 9.45 4.28
C PHE A 98 6.33 10.11 3.05
N PHE A 99 5.84 9.30 2.10
CA PHE A 99 5.15 9.80 0.90
C PHE A 99 3.85 10.53 1.22
N LEU A 100 3.10 10.06 2.23
CA LEU A 100 1.88 10.73 2.68
C LEU A 100 2.15 12.07 3.36
N SER A 101 3.28 12.17 4.04
CA SER A 101 3.70 13.39 4.76
C SER A 101 4.39 14.40 3.85
N ASN A 102 4.90 13.97 2.68
CA ASN A 102 5.61 14.81 1.71
C ASN A 102 5.09 14.57 0.26
N PRO A 103 3.86 15.00 -0.07
CA PRO A 103 3.22 14.69 -1.36
C PRO A 103 3.79 15.44 -2.59
N GLY A 104 5.05 15.90 -2.55
CA GLY A 104 5.69 16.68 -3.61
C GLY A 104 7.16 16.36 -3.88
N VAL A 105 7.66 15.24 -3.36
CA VAL A 105 9.00 14.68 -3.66
C VAL A 105 8.87 13.56 -4.67
#